data_AF-A0AAJ1W794-F1
#
_entry.id   AF-A0AAJ1W794-F1
#
_cell.length_a   1.000
_cell.length_b   1.000
_cell.length_c   1.000
_cell.angle_alpha   90.00
_cell.angle_beta   90.00
_cell.angle_gamma   90.00
#
_symmetry.space_group_name_H-M   'P 1'
#
loop_
_entity.id
_entity.type
_entity.pdbx_description
1 polymer ?
#
loop_
_entity_poly.entity_id
_entity_poly.type
_entity_poly.pdbx_seq_one_letter_code
_entity_poly.pdbx_strand_id
1 'polypeptide(L)'
;MRIEVLSSPGCRNAAAAKETIIDCLSTLGIDVPIIDRVGRYPSPTVLVDGVDVMRPDSGVPIGDACRLDLPTPQRVLDALRANGLDQVETHSKPTEF
;
A
#
# COMPACT_ATOMS: atom_id res chain seq x y z
N MET A 1 6.27 -8.77 1.58
CA MET A 1 5.27 -7.69 1.52
C MET A 1 5.88 -6.39 2.01
N ARG A 2 5.90 -5.36 1.17
CA ARG A 2 6.43 -4.03 1.48
C ARG A 2 5.33 -2.98 1.37
N ILE A 3 5.20 -2.12 2.38
CA ILE A 3 4.17 -1.07 2.39
C ILE A 3 4.81 0.30 2.42
N GLU A 4 4.40 1.17 1.50
CA GLU A 4 4.93 2.52 1.38
C GLU A 4 3.79 3.54 1.30
N VAL A 5 3.97 4.67 1.99
CA VAL A 5 3.08 5.83 1.89
C VAL A 5 3.89 6.96 1.27
N LEU A 6 3.51 7.35 0.06
CA LEU A 6 4.10 8.49 -0.63
C LEU A 6 3.24 9.73 -0.35
N SER A 7 3.87 10.77 0.17
CA SER A 7 3.17 12.01 0.53
C SER A 7 3.99 13.25 0.15
N SER A 8 3.29 14.36 -0.06
CA SER A 8 3.87 15.67 -0.32
C SER A 8 4.08 16.37 1.01
N PRO A 9 5.08 17.27 1.10
CA PRO A 9 5.28 18.07 2.30
C PRO A 9 3.98 18.76 2.73
N GLY A 10 3.56 18.55 3.99
CA GLY A 10 2.36 19.17 4.55
C GLY A 10 1.02 18.55 4.10
N CYS A 11 1.02 17.36 3.47
CA CYS A 11 -0.23 16.69 3.12
C CYS A 11 -1.04 16.30 4.39
N ARG A 12 -2.17 16.98 4.61
CA ARG A 12 -3.06 16.71 5.76
C ARG A 12 -3.64 15.29 5.76
N ASN A 13 -3.81 14.71 4.57
CA ASN A 13 -4.45 13.42 4.39
C ASN A 13 -3.51 12.22 4.61
N ALA A 14 -2.19 12.46 4.68
CA ALA A 14 -1.20 11.38 4.85
C ALA A 14 -1.37 10.63 6.18
N ALA A 15 -1.68 11.35 7.27
CA ALA A 15 -1.90 10.75 8.58
C ALA A 15 -3.13 9.82 8.57
N ALA A 16 -4.27 10.28 8.06
CA ALA A 16 -5.50 9.49 8.00
C ALA A 16 -5.35 8.25 7.09
N ALA A 17 -4.64 8.37 5.97
CA ALA A 17 -4.34 7.23 5.10
C ALA A 17 -3.46 6.20 5.84
N LYS A 18 -2.48 6.66 6.61
CA LYS A 18 -1.62 5.79 7.41
C LYS A 18 -2.38 5.07 8.52
N GLU A 19 -3.25 5.75 9.25
CA GLU A 19 -4.11 5.13 10.27
C GLU A 19 -4.98 4.03 9.67
N THR A 20 -5.56 4.26 8.50
CA THR A 20 -6.36 3.26 7.77
C THR A 20 -5.54 2.00 7.47
N ILE A 21 -4.27 2.16 7.06
CA ILE A 21 -3.38 1.02 6.79
C ILE A 21 -3.06 0.27 8.08
N ILE A 22 -2.75 0.97 9.18
CA ILE A 22 -2.43 0.37 10.47
C ILE A 22 -3.60 -0.47 10.99
N ASP A 23 -4.83 0.03 10.87
CA ASP A 23 -6.05 -0.70 11.26
C ASP A 23 -6.26 -1.96 10.40
N CYS A 24 -6.04 -1.85 9.09
CA CYS A 24 -6.13 -3.00 8.17
C CYS A 24 -5.07 -4.07 8.47
N LEU A 25 -3.82 -3.66 8.74
CA LEU A 25 -2.74 -4.56 9.12
C LEU A 25 -3.03 -5.27 10.44
N SER A 26 -3.52 -4.53 11.43
CA SER A 26 -3.94 -5.08 12.73
C SER A 26 -5.07 -6.09 12.56
N THR A 27 -6.06 -5.78 11.71
CA THR A 27 -7.19 -6.67 11.39
C THR A 27 -6.73 -7.97 10.74
N LEU A 28 -5.68 -7.93 9.92
CA LEU A 28 -5.12 -9.12 9.26
C LEU A 28 -4.04 -9.83 10.10
N GLY A 29 -3.65 -9.28 11.25
CA GLY A 29 -2.55 -9.80 12.06
C GLY A 29 -1.18 -9.72 11.36
N ILE A 30 -1.00 -8.78 10.44
CA ILE A 30 0.23 -8.60 9.66
C ILE A 30 1.10 -7.56 10.34
N ASP A 31 2.28 -7.96 10.79
CA ASP A 31 3.29 -7.06 11.35
C ASP A 31 4.36 -6.74 10.30
N VAL A 32 4.15 -5.66 9.54
CA VAL A 32 5.11 -5.16 8.55
C VAL A 32 5.32 -3.65 8.71
N PRO A 33 6.55 -3.15 8.52
CA PRO A 33 6.83 -1.72 8.65
C PRO A 33 6.21 -0.93 7.50
N ILE A 34 5.61 0.21 7.83
CA ILE A 34 5.12 1.20 6.86
C ILE A 34 6.23 2.22 6.60
N ILE A 35 6.69 2.30 5.35
CA ILE A 35 7.74 3.22 4.93
C ILE A 35 7.11 4.53 4.45
N ASP A 36 7.33 5.62 5.19
CA ASP A 36 6.92 6.96 4.75
C ASP A 36 7.96 7.55 3.80
N ARG A 37 7.51 8.03 2.64
CA ARG A 37 8.34 8.78 1.70
C ARG A 37 7.70 10.12 1.42
N VAL A 38 8.39 11.19 1.83
CA VAL A 38 7.97 12.55 1.54
C VAL A 38 8.70 13.07 0.31
N GLY A 39 7.96 13.62 -0.66
CA GLY A 39 8.53 14.12 -1.90
C GLY A 39 7.48 14.65 -2.86
N ARG A 40 7.87 14.81 -4.12
CA ARG A 40 6.97 15.23 -5.21
C ARG A 40 6.11 14.05 -5.67
N TYR A 41 5.08 13.76 -4.89
CA TYR A 41 4.17 12.64 -5.13
C TYR A 41 2.71 13.09 -5.16
N PRO A 42 1.86 12.39 -5.93
CA PRO A 42 0.43 12.56 -5.80
C PRO A 42 -0.01 12.02 -4.44
N SER A 43 -0.55 12.88 -3.59
CA SER A 43 -0.58 12.62 -2.15
C SER A 43 -1.98 12.52 -1.59
N PRO A 44 -2.27 11.53 -0.72
CA PRO A 44 -1.43 10.40 -0.36
C PRO A 44 -1.52 9.28 -1.42
N THR A 45 -0.40 8.60 -1.70
CA THR A 45 -0.37 7.35 -2.46
C THR A 45 0.06 6.22 -1.53
N VAL A 46 -0.65 5.10 -1.59
CA VAL A 46 -0.33 3.89 -0.82
C VAL A 46 0.14 2.83 -1.77
N LEU A 47 1.37 2.35 -1.60
CA LEU A 47 1.94 1.26 -2.37
C LEU A 47 1.99 -0.01 -1.52
N VAL A 48 1.51 -1.11 -2.09
CA VAL A 48 1.73 -2.46 -1.58
C VAL A 48 2.59 -3.20 -2.59
N ASP A 49 3.80 -3.59 -2.19
CA ASP A 49 4.83 -4.19 -3.04
C ASP A 49 5.08 -3.40 -4.35
N GLY A 50 4.96 -2.07 -4.27
CA GLY A 50 5.16 -1.15 -5.39
C GLY A 50 3.91 -0.87 -6.24
N VAL A 51 2.80 -1.53 -5.96
CA VAL A 51 1.51 -1.34 -6.66
C VAL A 51 0.66 -0.29 -5.94
N ASP A 52 0.20 0.74 -6.66
CA ASP A 52 -0.73 1.73 -6.11
C ASP A 52 -2.07 1.05 -5.81
N VAL A 53 -2.42 0.98 -4.52
CA VAL A 53 -3.71 0.46 -4.03
C VAL A 53 -4.88 1.09 -4.76
N MET A 54 -4.73 2.36 -5.15
CA MET A 54 -5.80 3.10 -5.75
C MET A 54 -5.86 3.03 -7.28
N ARG A 55 -4.75 2.70 -7.94
CA ARG A 55 -4.64 2.50 -9.38
C ARG A 55 -3.66 1.35 -9.65
N PRO A 56 -4.06 0.10 -9.40
CA PRO A 56 -3.17 -1.05 -9.54
C PRO A 56 -2.62 -1.19 -10.97
N ASP A 57 -3.38 -0.76 -11.98
CA ASP A 57 -3.02 -0.87 -13.40
C ASP A 57 -2.21 0.32 -13.96
N SER A 58 -2.01 1.40 -13.19
CA SER A 58 -1.44 2.66 -13.73
C SER A 58 0.06 2.85 -13.48
N GLY A 59 0.77 1.84 -12.95
CA GLY A 59 2.18 1.98 -12.58
C GLY A 59 2.41 3.00 -11.45
N VAL A 60 3.68 3.35 -11.20
CA VAL A 60 4.03 4.29 -10.12
C VAL A 60 3.52 5.69 -10.45
N PRO A 61 2.68 6.31 -9.59
CA PRO A 61 2.07 7.58 -9.93
C PRO A 61 3.08 8.74 -9.79
N ILE A 62 3.11 9.62 -10.80
CA ILE A 62 4.08 10.71 -10.95
C ILE A 62 3.34 12.06 -10.85
N GLY A 63 3.86 13.02 -10.08
CA GLY A 63 3.37 14.41 -10.04
C GLY A 63 3.28 15.02 -8.63
N ASP A 64 2.87 16.29 -8.54
CA ASP A 64 2.63 17.05 -7.30
C ASP A 64 1.15 17.44 -7.19
N ALA A 65 0.28 16.47 -6.91
CA ALA A 65 -1.15 16.74 -6.77
C ALA A 65 -1.72 16.09 -5.51
N CYS A 66 -2.44 16.87 -4.69
CA CYS A 66 -3.24 16.29 -3.62
C CYS A 66 -4.39 15.48 -4.24
N ARG A 67 -4.40 14.16 -4.00
CA ARG A 67 -5.57 13.33 -4.28
C ARG A 67 -6.69 13.76 -3.35
N LEU A 68 -7.84 14.02 -3.96
CA LEU A 68 -9.11 14.20 -3.24
C LEU A 68 -9.72 12.87 -2.81
N ASP A 69 -9.34 11.80 -3.50
CA ASP A 69 -9.83 10.45 -3.28
C ASP A 69 -8.85 9.66 -2.42
N LEU A 70 -9.30 9.31 -1.21
CA LEU A 70 -8.52 8.63 -0.17
C LEU A 70 -8.77 7.11 -0.19
N PRO A 71 -7.75 6.31 0.17
CA PRO A 71 -7.93 4.87 0.25
C PRO A 71 -8.96 4.50 1.33
N THR A 72 -9.91 3.66 0.95
CA THR A 72 -10.88 3.07 1.88
C THR A 72 -10.30 1.81 2.53
N PRO A 73 -10.73 1.46 3.76
CA PRO A 73 -10.26 0.24 4.43
C PRO A 73 -10.44 -1.01 3.57
N GLN A 74 -11.59 -1.17 2.92
CA GLN A 74 -11.88 -2.33 2.07
C GLN A 74 -10.89 -2.47 0.91
N ARG A 75 -10.52 -1.36 0.28
CA ARG A 75 -9.57 -1.37 -0.84
C ARG A 75 -8.15 -1.70 -0.36
N VAL A 76 -7.75 -1.18 0.80
CA VAL A 76 -6.48 -1.55 1.42
C VAL A 76 -6.46 -3.04 1.74
N LEU A 77 -7.50 -3.56 2.40
CA LEU A 77 -7.60 -4.98 2.73
C LEU A 77 -7.54 -5.89 1.48
N ASP A 78 -8.22 -5.52 0.40
CA ASP A 78 -8.20 -6.26 -0.85
C ASP A 78 -6.79 -6.31 -1.45
N ALA A 79 -6.11 -5.16 -1.54
CA ALA A 79 -4.74 -5.08 -2.01
C ALA A 79 -3.77 -5.87 -1.10
N LEU A 80 -3.95 -5.80 0.22
CA LEU A 80 -3.12 -6.54 1.17
C LEU A 80 -3.30 -8.06 1.00
N ARG A 81 -4.54 -8.52 0.78
CA ARG A 81 -4.85 -9.94 0.56
C ARG A 81 -4.31 -10.44 -0.78
N ALA A 82 -4.48 -9.68 -1.85
CA ALA A 82 -3.96 -10.05 -3.17
C ALA A 82 -2.42 -10.26 -3.13
N ASN A 83 -1.69 -9.36 -2.46
CA ASN A 83 -0.23 -9.45 -2.34
C ASN A 83 0.23 -10.45 -1.26
N GLY A 84 -0.58 -10.71 -0.25
CA GLY A 84 -0.33 -11.77 0.73
C GLY A 84 -0.53 -13.18 0.16
N LEU A 85 -1.45 -13.35 -0.79
CA LEU A 85 -1.73 -14.61 -1.49
C LEU A 85 -0.67 -14.93 -2.57
N ASP A 86 -0.10 -13.92 -3.24
CA ASP A 86 0.98 -14.09 -4.23
C ASP A 86 2.26 -14.71 -3.64
N GLN A 87 2.51 -14.51 -2.34
CA GLN A 87 3.63 -15.12 -1.62
C GLN A 87 3.39 -16.61 -1.30
N VAL A 88 2.15 -17.09 -1.31
CA VAL A 88 1.82 -18.50 -1.01
C VAL A 88 2.06 -19.38 -2.23
N GLU A 89 1.88 -18.87 -3.46
CA GLU A 89 2.15 -19.63 -4.68
C GLU A 89 3.65 -19.76 -4.98
N THR A 90 4.49 -18.84 -4.50
CA THR A 90 5.94 -18.83 -4.80
C THR A 90 6.78 -19.71 -3.85
N HIS A 91 6.22 -20.23 -2.74
CA HIS A 91 6.94 -21.13 -1.81
C HIS A 91 6.55 -22.62 -1.94
N SER A 92 5.81 -23.01 -2.98
CA SER A 92 5.61 -24.44 -3.30
C SER A 92 6.81 -24.96 -4.09
N LYS A 93 7.88 -25.30 -3.36
CA LYS A 93 9.02 -26.05 -3.87
C LYS A 93 8.51 -27.43 -4.35
N PRO A 94 8.68 -27.83 -5.64
CA PRO A 94 8.48 -29.23 -5.99
C PRO A 94 9.60 -30.02 -5.31
N THR A 95 9.20 -30.85 -4.36
CA THR A 95 10.07 -31.89 -3.81
C THR A 95 10.02 -33.02 -4.83
N GLU A 96 11.05 -33.14 -5.65
CA GLU A 96 11.24 -34.33 -6.50
C GLU A 96 12.46 -35.12 -6.03
N PHE A 97 12.27 -36.43 -6.10
CA PHE A 97 12.96 -37.54 -5.43
C PHE A 97 14.31 -37.92 -6.05
#